data_AF-A0A6A5JZ57-F1
#
_entry.id   AF-A0A6A5JZ57-F1
#
_cell.length_a   1.000
_cell.length_b   1.000
_cell.length_c   1.000
_cell.angle_alpha   90.00
_cell.angle_beta   90.00
_cell.angle_gamma   90.00
#
_symmetry.space_group_name_H-M   'P 1'
#
loop_
_entity.id
_entity.type
_entity.pdbx_description
1 polymer ?
#
loop_
_entity_poly.entity_id
_entity_poly.type
_entity_poly.pdbx_seq_one_letter_code
_entity_poly.pdbx_strand_id
1 'polypeptide(L)'
;MPSEIHTGFWIDRDKSGAAAAILTLSIAHASLLINLLSVLISTVVVDSVFRILVVMLYSRRPFPNYPFGLIGEFYVLLRNTHSFQAPRPELLRPMFSTENKGKERRIALILLTPWFLLMALKAGAFAIPTLIISDSPDEVALLKPGICGFKIIDIERNFPDTVVDELRETTDSRRYAEERYGESDSTFATESMFPVDTLPMDMFRNVSCPFENSLCLLGSAGAVAFDTGLLDSHNHLGINAPAKERIQYRWRSTCSPLNVTGRVRVVYNTEFDGIYISEDEYLLEVNLGAWANMNQTYTFIHRKKLLEISGYDFRTISSLNGIPKKSKWTPIDGLAQADADVTLVLIGTNEVTYTEKVYDPVFQATGARTDGEPLGPQKVWLSDYDFRIIACTDQHQYCNPQTGRCTVMNGTLDEFASPFIEDGNMAQLATAARVYHNGADNIIEANIRSLGKNALIAQSYVPE
;
A
#
# COMPACT_ATOMS: atom_id res chain seq x y z
N MET A 1 -18.33 -0.26 9.11
CA MET A 1 -17.06 -0.17 9.87
C MET A 1 -17.12 -0.84 11.25
N PRO A 2 -17.84 -0.39 12.30
CA PRO A 2 -17.74 -1.04 13.64
C PRO A 2 -18.24 -2.50 13.67
N SER A 3 -19.20 -2.84 12.80
CA SER A 3 -19.75 -4.19 12.66
C SER A 3 -18.81 -5.19 11.98
N GLU A 4 -17.73 -4.71 11.35
CA GLU A 4 -16.84 -5.47 10.47
C GLU A 4 -15.52 -5.84 11.16
N ILE A 5 -15.25 -5.22 12.31
CA ILE A 5 -14.06 -5.47 13.13
C ILE A 5 -14.30 -6.69 14.02
N HIS A 6 -13.31 -7.57 14.10
CA HIS A 6 -13.29 -8.69 15.03
C HIS A 6 -13.07 -8.19 16.47
N THR A 7 -14.06 -8.45 17.33
CA THR A 7 -13.93 -8.25 18.78
C THR A 7 -13.48 -9.55 19.42
N GLY A 8 -12.37 -9.51 20.14
CA GLY A 8 -11.77 -10.69 20.73
C GLY A 8 -10.25 -10.65 20.74
N PHE A 9 -9.67 -11.77 21.16
CA PHE A 9 -8.23 -11.96 21.21
C PHE A 9 -7.71 -12.35 19.82
N TRP A 10 -6.65 -11.71 19.38
CA TRP A 10 -5.93 -12.07 18.17
C TRP A 10 -4.44 -11.80 18.31
N ILE A 11 -3.66 -12.31 17.36
CA ILE A 11 -2.20 -12.19 17.37
C ILE A 11 -1.78 -11.37 16.17
N ASP A 12 -1.19 -10.21 16.44
CA ASP A 12 -0.48 -9.42 15.47
C ASP A 12 0.89 -10.03 15.18
N ARG A 13 1.11 -10.47 13.94
CA ARG A 13 2.35 -11.13 13.53
C ARG A 13 3.49 -10.16 13.21
N ASP A 14 3.23 -8.86 13.19
CA ASP A 14 4.27 -7.83 13.04
C ASP A 14 5.01 -7.61 14.37
N LYS A 15 4.33 -7.86 15.49
CA LYS A 15 4.86 -7.76 16.85
C LYS A 15 5.35 -9.12 17.35
N SER A 16 6.18 -9.10 18.39
CA SER A 16 6.72 -10.31 19.02
C SER A 16 6.45 -10.39 20.52
N GLY A 17 6.48 -11.61 21.06
CA GLY A 17 6.27 -11.86 22.48
C GLY A 17 4.88 -11.45 22.98
N ALA A 18 4.82 -10.85 24.17
CA ALA A 18 3.56 -10.42 24.77
C ALA A 18 2.89 -9.25 24.04
N ALA A 19 3.67 -8.44 23.29
CA ALA A 19 3.14 -7.30 22.54
C ALA A 19 2.35 -7.71 21.29
N ALA A 20 2.51 -8.94 20.82
CA ALA A 20 1.75 -9.51 19.71
C ALA A 20 0.30 -9.85 20.07
N ALA A 21 0.02 -10.04 21.36
CA ALA A 21 -1.29 -10.42 21.85
C ALA A 21 -2.18 -9.18 21.97
N ILE A 22 -3.15 -9.03 21.06
CA ILE A 22 -4.07 -7.90 21.03
C ILE A 22 -5.47 -8.37 21.42
N LEU A 23 -6.13 -7.58 22.28
CA LEU A 23 -7.52 -7.77 22.67
C LEU A 23 -8.36 -6.59 22.20
N THR A 24 -9.14 -6.80 21.14
CA THR A 24 -10.03 -5.77 20.60
C THR A 24 -11.38 -5.84 21.31
N LEU A 25 -11.82 -4.72 21.91
CA LEU A 25 -13.07 -4.60 22.65
C LEU A 25 -13.91 -3.44 22.10
N SER A 26 -15.22 -3.46 22.36
CA SER A 26 -16.02 -2.25 22.14
C SER A 26 -15.73 -1.22 23.23
N ILE A 27 -15.94 0.06 22.90
CA ILE A 27 -15.70 1.20 23.81
C ILE A 27 -16.36 0.99 25.19
N ALA A 28 -17.58 0.41 25.22
CA ALA A 28 -18.28 0.11 26.47
C ALA A 28 -17.56 -0.96 27.31
N HIS A 29 -17.07 -2.04 26.70
CA HIS A 29 -16.35 -3.09 27.44
C HIS A 29 -14.92 -2.66 27.80
N ALA A 30 -14.27 -1.90 26.92
CA ALA A 30 -12.94 -1.33 27.16
C ALA A 30 -12.97 -0.39 28.37
N SER A 31 -13.93 0.54 28.44
CA SER A 31 -14.07 1.46 29.58
C SER A 31 -14.35 0.73 30.91
N LEU A 32 -15.15 -0.34 30.90
CA LEU A 32 -15.35 -1.18 32.08
C LEU A 32 -14.06 -1.88 32.53
N LEU A 33 -13.30 -2.43 31.59
CA LEU A 33 -12.02 -3.10 31.87
C LEU A 33 -10.97 -2.11 32.40
N ILE A 34 -10.87 -0.92 31.79
CA ILE A 34 -10.01 0.18 32.24
C ILE A 34 -10.34 0.54 33.68
N ASN A 35 -11.62 0.79 33.98
CA ASN A 35 -12.05 1.14 35.34
C ASN A 35 -11.72 0.04 36.35
N LEU A 36 -11.96 -1.23 35.99
CA LEU A 36 -11.63 -2.37 36.85
C LEU A 36 -10.13 -2.48 37.11
N LEU A 37 -9.29 -2.40 36.08
CA LEU A 37 -7.83 -2.48 36.19
C LEU A 37 -7.28 -1.30 37.01
N SER A 38 -7.77 -0.09 36.76
CA SER A 38 -7.39 1.10 37.51
C SER A 38 -7.70 0.96 38.99
N VAL A 39 -8.89 0.45 39.34
CA VAL A 39 -9.25 0.17 40.74
C VAL A 39 -8.34 -0.91 41.32
N LEU A 40 -8.09 -2.01 40.60
CA LEU A 40 -7.28 -3.11 41.10
C LEU A 40 -5.83 -2.69 41.35
N ILE A 41 -5.19 -1.99 40.41
CA ILE A 41 -3.82 -1.49 40.57
C ILE A 41 -3.76 -0.47 41.71
N SER A 42 -4.70 0.48 41.73
CA SER A 42 -4.74 1.56 42.73
C SER A 42 -5.01 1.05 44.15
N THR A 43 -5.94 0.11 44.31
CA THR A 43 -6.36 -0.38 45.65
C THR A 43 -5.56 -1.58 46.12
N VAL A 44 -5.22 -2.53 45.23
CA VAL A 44 -4.53 -3.75 45.65
C VAL A 44 -3.03 -3.50 45.67
N VAL A 45 -2.45 -2.99 44.58
CA VAL A 45 -0.99 -2.87 44.47
C VAL A 45 -0.49 -1.68 45.27
N VAL A 46 -1.01 -0.47 45.01
CA VAL A 46 -0.49 0.75 45.64
C VAL A 46 -0.75 0.77 47.15
N ASP A 47 -1.95 0.41 47.62
CA ASP A 47 -2.22 0.38 49.07
C ASP A 47 -1.45 -0.74 49.79
N SER A 48 -1.19 -1.89 49.14
CA SER A 48 -0.36 -2.94 49.73
C SER A 48 1.11 -2.52 49.85
N VAL A 49 1.67 -1.91 48.80
CA VAL A 49 3.03 -1.36 48.83
C VAL A 49 3.14 -0.27 49.90
N PHE A 50 2.13 0.59 50.02
CA PHE A 50 2.06 1.59 51.09
C PHE A 50 2.12 0.94 52.48
N ARG A 51 1.30 -0.09 52.74
CA ARG A 51 1.31 -0.80 54.03
C ARG A 51 2.66 -1.43 54.34
N ILE A 52 3.29 -2.07 53.36
CA ILE A 52 4.63 -2.67 53.51
C ILE A 52 5.66 -1.59 53.87
N LEU A 53 5.63 -0.45 53.18
CA LEU A 53 6.54 0.66 53.45
C LEU A 53 6.33 1.27 54.84
N VAL A 54 5.07 1.44 55.29
CA VAL A 54 4.75 1.90 56.65
C VAL A 54 5.34 0.94 57.69
N VAL A 55 5.20 -0.38 57.50
CA VAL A 55 5.76 -1.38 58.41
C VAL A 55 7.30 -1.37 58.40
N MET A 56 7.94 -1.22 57.23
CA MET A 56 9.40 -1.10 57.13
C MET A 56 9.91 0.17 57.83
N LEU A 57 9.25 1.31 57.63
CA LEU A 57 9.58 2.58 58.27
C LEU A 57 9.41 2.51 59.79
N TYR A 58 8.36 1.84 60.27
CA TYR A 58 8.11 1.66 61.69
C TYR A 58 9.10 0.69 62.35
N SER A 59 9.44 -0.42 61.69
CA SER A 59 10.38 -1.42 62.21
C SER A 59 11.82 -0.92 62.27
N ARG A 60 12.23 -0.04 61.35
CA ARG A 60 13.56 0.59 61.33
C ARG A 60 13.64 1.94 62.04
N ARG A 61 12.66 2.24 62.90
CA ARG A 61 12.61 3.52 63.62
C ARG A 61 13.91 3.76 64.41
N PRO A 62 14.64 4.86 64.17
CA PRO A 62 15.96 5.08 64.77
C PRO A 62 15.93 5.49 66.25
N PHE A 63 14.77 5.82 66.82
CA PHE A 63 14.67 6.37 68.19
C PHE A 63 13.47 5.76 68.96
N PRO A 64 13.67 4.71 69.77
CA PRO A 64 12.60 4.09 70.54
C PRO A 64 12.10 4.93 71.73
N ASN A 65 12.88 5.89 72.24
CA ASN A 65 12.61 6.65 73.47
C ASN A 65 12.53 8.18 73.28
N TYR A 66 12.22 8.68 72.08
CA TYR A 66 12.09 10.12 71.87
C TYR A 66 10.77 10.65 72.48
N PRO A 67 10.77 11.73 73.27
CA PRO A 67 9.56 12.30 73.83
C PRO A 67 8.65 12.86 72.72
N PHE A 68 7.35 13.01 73.03
CA PHE A 68 6.29 13.51 72.15
C PHE A 68 6.71 14.76 71.37
N GLY A 69 7.08 14.58 70.09
CA GLY A 69 7.45 15.64 69.15
C GLY A 69 7.02 15.30 67.73
N LEU A 70 7.31 16.18 66.76
CA LEU A 70 6.82 16.13 65.37
C LEU A 70 7.00 14.75 64.68
N ILE A 71 8.13 14.08 64.95
CA ILE A 71 8.46 12.77 64.37
C ILE A 71 7.58 11.66 64.97
N GLY A 72 7.32 11.71 66.29
CA GLY A 72 6.47 10.75 66.98
C GLY A 72 5.02 10.83 66.52
N GLU A 73 4.49 12.05 66.39
CA GLU A 73 3.17 12.31 65.81
C GLU A 73 3.06 11.74 64.39
N PHE A 74 4.10 11.92 63.57
CA PHE A 74 4.15 11.41 62.20
C PHE A 74 4.04 9.88 62.15
N TYR A 75 4.77 9.16 63.00
CA TYR A 75 4.69 7.69 63.07
C TYR A 75 3.32 7.18 63.57
N VAL A 76 2.67 7.90 64.51
CA VAL A 76 1.33 7.55 64.97
C VAL A 76 0.29 7.77 63.87
N LEU A 77 0.39 8.88 63.14
CA LEU A 77 -0.45 9.17 61.97
C LEU A 77 -0.27 8.13 60.86
N LEU A 78 0.98 7.74 60.56
CA LEU A 78 1.30 6.67 59.60
C LEU A 78 0.73 5.31 60.01
N ARG A 79 0.80 4.96 61.29
CA ARG A 79 0.26 3.68 61.79
C ARG A 79 -1.28 3.62 61.68
N ASN A 80 -1.94 4.76 61.83
CA ASN A 80 -3.41 4.87 61.84
C ASN A 80 -3.99 5.21 60.45
N THR A 81 -3.18 5.15 59.40
CA THR A 81 -3.63 5.33 58.01
C THR A 81 -3.72 3.98 57.32
N HIS A 82 -4.95 3.49 57.15
CA HIS A 82 -5.23 2.15 56.61
C HIS A 82 -5.30 2.09 55.07
N SER A 83 -5.53 3.24 54.43
CA SER A 83 -5.63 3.38 52.97
C SER A 83 -5.20 4.77 52.54
N PHE A 84 -4.68 4.85 51.32
CA PHE A 84 -4.19 6.08 50.73
C PHE A 84 -5.32 6.84 50.01
N GLN A 85 -6.39 7.24 50.72
CA GLN A 85 -7.60 7.80 50.07
C GLN A 85 -7.71 9.33 50.15
N ALA A 86 -7.02 9.99 51.08
CA ALA A 86 -6.88 11.45 51.09
C ALA A 86 -5.67 11.88 51.93
N PRO A 87 -4.93 12.93 51.55
CA PRO A 87 -4.00 13.61 52.45
C PRO A 87 -4.78 14.15 53.63
N ARG A 88 -4.63 13.48 54.77
CA ARG A 88 -4.96 14.07 56.06
C ARG A 88 -4.11 15.33 56.19
N PRO A 89 -4.71 16.53 56.26
CA PRO A 89 -3.96 17.79 56.33
C PRO A 89 -3.00 17.81 57.54
N GLU A 90 -3.25 16.98 58.55
CA GLU A 90 -2.36 16.73 59.68
C GLU A 90 -0.98 16.20 59.27
N LEU A 91 -0.86 15.44 58.17
CA LEU A 91 0.44 14.98 57.64
C LEU A 91 1.26 16.12 57.01
N LEU A 92 0.63 17.25 56.64
CA LEU A 92 1.33 18.39 56.05
C LEU A 92 1.86 19.37 57.10
N ARG A 93 1.43 19.26 58.36
CA ARG A 93 1.92 20.09 59.48
C ARG A 93 3.44 20.20 59.56
N PRO A 94 4.25 19.14 59.34
CA PRO A 94 5.71 19.25 59.33
C PRO A 94 6.29 20.20 58.26
N MET A 95 5.58 20.39 57.14
CA MET A 95 6.02 21.28 56.06
C MET A 95 5.85 22.75 56.44
N PHE A 96 4.81 23.06 57.22
CA PHE A 96 4.38 24.41 57.58
C PHE A 96 4.66 24.78 59.04
N SER A 97 5.20 23.85 59.85
CA SER A 97 5.55 24.11 61.24
C SER A 97 6.67 25.16 61.34
N THR A 98 6.36 26.26 62.00
CA THR A 98 7.29 27.37 62.32
C THR A 98 8.06 27.13 63.61
N GLU A 99 7.56 26.24 64.47
CA GLU A 99 8.07 25.96 65.83
C GLU A 99 9.25 24.97 65.84
N ASN A 100 9.26 23.98 64.94
CA ASN A 100 10.30 22.95 64.88
C ASN A 100 11.29 23.21 63.72
N LYS A 101 12.38 23.95 63.98
CA LYS A 101 13.44 24.23 63.00
C LYS A 101 14.66 23.34 63.20
N GLY A 102 15.24 22.82 62.11
CA GLY A 102 16.49 22.04 62.13
C GLY A 102 16.34 20.57 61.70
N LYS A 103 16.96 19.65 62.45
CA LYS A 103 17.10 18.22 62.11
C LYS A 103 15.75 17.49 62.03
N GLU A 104 14.79 17.87 62.87
CA GLU A 104 13.47 17.22 62.94
C GLU A 104 12.60 17.51 61.72
N ARG A 105 12.60 18.75 61.22
CA ARG A 105 11.92 19.12 59.97
C ARG A 105 12.53 18.40 58.76
N ARG A 106 13.85 18.26 58.71
CA ARG A 106 14.53 17.51 57.64
C ARG A 106 14.14 16.03 57.66
N ILE A 107 14.10 15.41 58.83
CA ILE A 107 13.66 14.01 58.99
C ILE A 107 12.18 13.86 58.60
N ALA A 108 11.31 14.76 59.03
CA ALA A 108 9.89 14.70 58.69
C ALA A 108 9.64 14.90 57.17
N LEU A 109 10.39 15.79 56.51
CA LEU A 109 10.35 15.96 55.06
C LEU A 109 10.82 14.70 54.33
N ILE A 110 11.89 14.05 54.78
CA ILE A 110 12.38 12.78 54.23
C ILE A 110 11.35 11.65 54.41
N LEU A 111 10.61 11.66 55.52
CA LEU A 111 9.54 10.67 55.74
C LEU A 111 8.28 10.97 54.90
N LEU A 112 8.08 12.21 54.45
CA LEU A 112 6.99 12.63 53.56
C LEU A 112 7.26 12.33 52.08
N THR A 113 8.51 12.28 51.63
CA THR A 113 8.83 12.00 50.21
C THR A 113 8.27 10.67 49.68
N PRO A 114 8.38 9.51 50.37
CA PRO A 114 7.76 8.27 49.89
C PRO A 114 6.23 8.37 49.85
N TRP A 115 5.63 9.22 50.69
CA TRP A 115 4.20 9.44 50.74
C TRP A 115 3.70 10.19 49.49
N PHE A 116 4.40 11.26 49.09
CA PHE A 116 4.10 11.98 47.85
C PHE A 116 4.39 11.14 46.59
N LEU A 117 5.46 10.33 46.60
CA LEU A 117 5.76 9.39 45.52
C LEU A 117 4.64 8.36 45.33
N LEU A 118 4.09 7.82 46.42
CA LEU A 118 2.95 6.90 46.37
C LEU A 118 1.66 7.61 45.92
N MET A 119 1.51 8.91 46.20
CA MET A 119 0.41 9.72 45.65
C MET A 119 0.49 9.83 44.14
N ALA A 120 1.68 10.15 43.64
CA ALA A 120 1.95 10.21 42.22
C ALA A 120 1.73 8.83 41.57
N LEU A 121 2.16 7.74 42.21
CA LEU A 121 1.93 6.37 41.75
C LEU A 121 0.44 5.99 41.73
N LYS A 122 -0.37 6.43 42.70
CA LYS A 122 -1.81 6.13 42.73
C LYS A 122 -2.57 6.91 41.66
N ALA A 123 -2.25 8.18 41.46
CA ALA A 123 -2.76 8.96 40.34
C ALA A 123 -2.32 8.34 39.00
N GLY A 124 -1.05 7.94 38.92
CA GLY A 124 -0.50 7.19 37.79
C GLY A 124 -1.22 5.86 37.55
N ALA A 125 -1.58 5.11 38.58
CA ALA A 125 -2.29 3.83 38.47
C ALA A 125 -3.67 3.96 37.80
N PHE A 126 -4.34 5.10 37.92
CA PHE A 126 -5.57 5.38 37.18
C PHE A 126 -5.31 5.77 35.71
N ALA A 127 -4.11 6.29 35.40
CA ALA A 127 -3.70 6.68 34.05
C ALA A 127 -2.99 5.55 33.28
N ILE A 128 -2.38 4.58 33.96
CA ILE A 128 -1.61 3.49 33.32
C ILE A 128 -2.47 2.65 32.38
N PRO A 129 -3.68 2.18 32.77
CA PRO A 129 -4.52 1.40 31.86
C PRO A 129 -4.92 2.18 30.60
N THR A 130 -5.12 3.50 30.69
CA THR A 130 -5.41 4.36 29.53
C THR A 130 -4.20 4.65 28.66
N LEU A 131 -2.98 4.39 29.12
CA LEU A 131 -1.75 4.51 28.33
C LEU A 131 -1.37 3.20 27.62
N ILE A 132 -1.86 2.07 28.12
CA ILE A 132 -1.63 0.74 27.55
C ILE A 132 -2.75 0.37 26.57
N ILE A 133 -3.96 0.86 26.81
CA ILE A 133 -5.11 0.68 25.94
C ILE A 133 -5.17 1.90 25.03
N SER A 134 -4.84 1.70 23.77
CA SER A 134 -5.05 2.70 22.74
C SER A 134 -6.52 2.71 22.32
N ASP A 135 -7.10 3.90 22.32
CA ASP A 135 -8.39 4.23 21.70
C ASP A 135 -8.18 4.89 20.32
N SER A 136 -6.97 4.82 19.74
CA SER A 136 -6.67 5.58 18.52
C SER A 136 -7.28 4.93 17.26
N PRO A 137 -7.85 5.74 16.34
CA PRO A 137 -8.33 5.26 15.04
C PRO A 137 -7.18 4.88 14.08
N ASP A 138 -5.94 5.19 14.44
CA ASP A 138 -4.73 4.92 13.64
C ASP A 138 -4.13 3.53 13.93
N GLU A 139 -4.76 2.73 14.81
CA GLU A 139 -4.29 1.39 15.16
C GLU A 139 -4.89 0.26 14.31
N VAL A 140 -4.06 -0.77 14.08
CA VAL A 140 -4.41 -1.96 13.31
C VAL A 140 -5.48 -2.78 14.04
N ALA A 141 -6.57 -3.10 13.35
CA ALA A 141 -7.63 -3.96 13.85
C ALA A 141 -7.83 -5.18 12.95
N LEU A 142 -8.11 -6.33 13.55
CA LEU A 142 -8.45 -7.53 12.78
C LEU A 142 -9.87 -7.41 12.23
N LEU A 143 -10.04 -7.61 10.92
CA LEU A 143 -11.35 -7.67 10.27
C LEU A 143 -11.97 -9.07 10.44
N LYS A 144 -13.31 -9.13 10.48
CA LYS A 144 -14.03 -10.41 10.51
C LYS A 144 -13.78 -11.21 9.21
N PRO A 145 -13.83 -12.55 9.29
CA PRO A 145 -13.71 -13.40 8.10
C PRO A 145 -14.74 -13.02 7.02
N GLY A 146 -14.31 -13.07 5.76
CA GLY A 146 -15.16 -12.79 4.59
C GLY A 146 -15.31 -11.30 4.23
N ILE A 147 -14.78 -10.38 5.05
CA ILE A 147 -14.82 -8.94 4.77
C ILE A 147 -13.53 -8.46 4.09
N CYS A 148 -12.40 -9.10 4.41
CA CYS A 148 -11.09 -8.72 3.87
C CYS A 148 -10.52 -9.78 2.91
N GLY A 149 -9.76 -9.31 1.91
CA GLY A 149 -8.95 -10.13 1.02
C GLY A 149 -9.57 -10.47 -0.34
N PHE A 150 -10.90 -10.49 -0.46
CA PHE A 150 -11.59 -10.60 -1.74
C PHE A 150 -12.69 -9.55 -1.79
N LYS A 151 -12.62 -8.63 -2.74
CA LYS A 151 -13.79 -7.83 -3.11
C LYS A 151 -14.61 -8.76 -4.00
N ILE A 152 -15.56 -9.49 -3.40
CA ILE A 152 -16.50 -10.29 -4.20
C ILE A 152 -17.24 -9.28 -5.07
N ILE A 153 -16.90 -9.25 -6.36
CA ILE A 153 -17.65 -8.51 -7.35
C ILE A 153 -19.02 -9.17 -7.34
N ASP A 154 -19.99 -8.45 -6.79
CA ASP A 154 -21.37 -8.89 -6.80
C ASP A 154 -21.78 -9.04 -8.27
N ILE A 155 -22.20 -10.25 -8.65
CA ILE A 155 -22.50 -10.61 -10.04
C ILE A 155 -23.75 -9.85 -10.51
N GLU A 156 -24.50 -9.25 -9.58
CA GLU A 156 -25.63 -8.36 -9.84
C GLU A 156 -25.23 -6.86 -9.93
N ARG A 157 -23.94 -6.51 -9.74
CA ARG A 157 -23.51 -5.11 -9.94
C ARG A 157 -23.68 -4.71 -11.38
N ASN A 158 -24.30 -3.55 -11.57
CA ASN A 158 -24.38 -2.91 -12.87
C ASN A 158 -22.96 -2.58 -13.36
N PHE A 159 -22.71 -2.79 -14.65
CA PHE A 159 -21.44 -2.46 -15.34
C PHE A 159 -20.85 -1.07 -14.98
N PRO A 160 -21.64 0.02 -14.81
CA PRO A 160 -21.10 1.32 -14.42
C PRO A 160 -20.39 1.32 -13.05
N ASP A 161 -20.89 0.55 -12.08
CA ASP A 161 -20.33 0.54 -10.73
C ASP A 161 -18.94 -0.11 -10.71
N THR A 162 -18.70 -1.10 -11.58
CA THR A 162 -17.40 -1.75 -11.72
C THR A 162 -16.34 -0.83 -12.33
N VAL A 163 -16.72 -0.02 -13.32
CA VAL A 163 -15.81 0.95 -13.96
C VAL A 163 -15.44 2.08 -13.00
N VAL A 164 -16.40 2.56 -12.21
CA VAL A 164 -16.14 3.59 -11.19
C VAL A 164 -15.22 3.07 -10.09
N ASP A 165 -15.42 1.82 -9.67
CA ASP A 165 -14.53 1.16 -8.70
C ASP A 165 -13.10 1.01 -9.25
N GLU A 166 -12.94 0.52 -10.48
CA GLU A 166 -11.64 0.37 -11.18
C GLU A 166 -10.94 1.73 -11.30
N LEU A 167 -11.66 2.77 -11.75
CA LEU A 167 -11.12 4.13 -11.87
C LEU A 167 -10.64 4.69 -10.54
N ARG A 168 -11.43 4.52 -9.46
CA ARG A 168 -11.05 4.98 -8.13
C ARG A 168 -9.78 4.29 -7.63
N GLU A 169 -9.73 2.97 -7.72
CA GLU A 169 -8.57 2.18 -7.29
C GLU A 169 -7.32 2.54 -8.09
N THR A 170 -7.45 2.71 -9.40
CA THR A 170 -6.33 3.09 -10.26
C THR A 170 -5.88 4.53 -10.01
N THR A 171 -6.80 5.46 -9.72
CA THR A 171 -6.47 6.86 -9.38
C THR A 171 -5.74 6.96 -8.04
N ASP A 172 -6.20 6.22 -7.02
CA ASP A 172 -5.54 6.18 -5.71
C ASP A 172 -4.16 5.52 -5.80
N SER A 173 -4.05 4.44 -6.58
CA SER A 173 -2.77 3.77 -6.87
C SER A 173 -1.80 4.68 -7.61
N ARG A 174 -2.30 5.47 -8.58
CA ARG A 174 -1.49 6.45 -9.32
C ARG A 174 -0.95 7.54 -8.40
N ARG A 175 -1.79 8.08 -7.51
CA ARG A 175 -1.38 9.08 -6.52
C ARG A 175 -0.27 8.52 -5.61
N TYR A 176 -0.43 7.29 -5.13
CA TYR A 176 0.60 6.64 -4.32
C TYR A 176 1.90 6.44 -5.10
N ALA A 177 1.80 6.01 -6.37
CA ALA A 177 2.97 5.82 -7.24
C ALA A 177 3.73 7.14 -7.48
N GLU A 178 3.03 8.24 -7.71
CA GLU A 178 3.64 9.57 -7.89
C GLU A 178 4.34 10.05 -6.62
N GLU A 179 3.76 9.83 -5.44
CA GLU A 179 4.37 10.25 -4.17
C GLU A 179 5.57 9.39 -3.78
N ARG A 180 5.52 8.07 -4.03
CA ARG A 180 6.50 7.11 -3.46
C ARG A 180 7.51 6.57 -4.45
N TYR A 181 7.15 6.47 -5.73
CA TYR A 181 8.03 5.99 -6.80
C TYR A 181 8.48 7.12 -7.75
N GLY A 182 8.03 8.36 -7.52
CA GLY A 182 8.47 9.55 -8.25
C GLY A 182 9.91 9.95 -7.96
N GLU A 183 10.50 10.76 -8.84
CA GLU A 183 11.92 11.17 -8.82
C GLU A 183 12.29 12.23 -7.76
N SER A 184 11.55 12.31 -6.65
CA SER A 184 11.81 13.31 -5.59
C SER A 184 12.55 12.70 -4.39
N ASP A 185 13.74 13.23 -4.10
CA ASP A 185 14.53 13.06 -2.86
C ASP A 185 13.81 13.58 -1.58
N SER A 186 12.49 13.70 -1.59
CA SER A 186 11.71 14.28 -0.50
C SER A 186 11.23 13.21 0.48
N THR A 187 11.34 13.53 1.77
CA THR A 187 10.55 12.94 2.84
C THR A 187 9.08 12.86 2.41
N PHE A 188 8.49 11.66 2.46
CA PHE A 188 7.09 11.44 2.10
C PHE A 188 6.17 12.39 2.88
N ALA A 189 5.22 13.01 2.18
CA ALA A 189 4.30 13.98 2.78
C ALA A 189 3.29 13.30 3.73
N THR A 190 3.02 12.02 3.49
CA THR A 190 2.08 11.20 4.25
C THR A 190 2.72 9.92 4.77
N GLU A 191 2.18 9.34 5.84
CA GLU A 191 2.55 8.01 6.32
C GLU A 191 2.01 6.92 5.38
N SER A 192 2.75 5.82 5.20
CA SER A 192 2.33 4.74 4.31
C SER A 192 1.18 3.94 4.92
N MET A 193 0.19 3.62 4.09
CA MET A 193 -0.81 2.60 4.44
C MET A 193 -0.29 1.16 4.26
N PHE A 194 0.85 0.98 3.58
CA PHE A 194 1.45 -0.32 3.28
C PHE A 194 2.67 -0.59 4.18
N PRO A 195 3.04 -1.87 4.38
CA PRO A 195 4.17 -2.22 5.27
C PRO A 195 5.52 -1.66 4.83
N VAL A 196 5.67 -1.41 3.53
CA VAL A 196 6.85 -0.79 2.93
C VAL A 196 6.41 0.35 2.02
N ASP A 197 7.22 1.41 1.95
CA ASP A 197 6.92 2.59 1.12
C ASP A 197 7.03 2.29 -0.38
N THR A 198 7.97 1.41 -0.74
CA THR A 198 8.19 0.93 -2.11
C THR A 198 8.50 -0.56 -2.11
N LEU A 199 8.03 -1.24 -3.15
CA LEU A 199 8.38 -2.63 -3.40
C LEU A 199 9.73 -2.70 -4.11
N PRO A 200 10.57 -3.70 -3.78
CA PRO A 200 11.76 -4.00 -4.57
C PRO A 200 11.38 -4.21 -6.05
N MET A 201 12.05 -3.49 -6.94
CA MET A 201 11.86 -3.62 -8.38
C MET A 201 13.16 -3.25 -9.10
N ASP A 202 13.78 -4.25 -9.72
CA ASP A 202 14.96 -4.07 -10.55
C ASP A 202 14.55 -3.77 -12.00
N MET A 203 15.21 -2.77 -12.60
CA MET A 203 15.03 -2.41 -14.00
C MET A 203 16.27 -2.78 -14.81
N PHE A 204 16.08 -3.64 -15.80
CA PHE A 204 17.13 -4.09 -16.71
C PHE A 204 16.91 -3.50 -18.11
N ARG A 205 17.90 -2.76 -18.61
CA ARG A 205 17.89 -2.20 -19.98
C ARG A 205 18.69 -3.11 -20.92
N ASN A 206 18.39 -3.02 -22.22
CA ASN A 206 19.04 -3.79 -23.28
C ASN A 206 18.90 -5.31 -23.10
N VAL A 207 17.72 -5.75 -22.64
CA VAL A 207 17.40 -7.17 -22.52
C VAL A 207 16.86 -7.70 -23.85
N SER A 208 16.83 -9.02 -23.96
CA SER A 208 16.28 -9.68 -25.14
C SER A 208 14.80 -9.34 -25.33
N CYS A 209 14.42 -8.95 -26.55
CA CYS A 209 13.03 -8.77 -26.90
C CYS A 209 12.32 -10.13 -26.90
N PRO A 210 11.16 -10.29 -26.22
CA PRO A 210 10.48 -11.57 -26.14
C PRO A 210 9.77 -11.96 -27.45
N PHE A 211 9.53 -10.98 -28.33
CA PHE A 211 8.82 -11.17 -29.59
C PHE A 211 9.77 -11.54 -30.73
N GLU A 212 9.20 -11.93 -31.86
CA GLU A 212 9.97 -12.13 -33.09
C GLU A 212 10.77 -10.87 -33.44
N ASN A 213 12.05 -11.04 -33.82
CA ASN A 213 12.97 -9.93 -34.10
C ASN A 213 12.42 -8.89 -35.09
N SER A 214 11.58 -9.30 -36.05
CA SER A 214 10.97 -8.39 -37.03
C SER A 214 9.95 -7.42 -36.42
N LEU A 215 9.40 -7.75 -35.25
CA LEU A 215 8.44 -6.97 -34.49
C LEU A 215 9.10 -6.03 -33.47
N CYS A 216 10.37 -6.20 -33.14
CA CYS A 216 11.04 -5.37 -32.13
C CYS A 216 11.69 -4.15 -32.79
N LEU A 217 11.21 -2.94 -32.48
CA LEU A 217 11.70 -1.70 -33.11
C LEU A 217 13.20 -1.48 -32.89
N LEU A 218 13.69 -1.84 -31.71
CA LEU A 218 15.09 -1.67 -31.30
C LEU A 218 15.93 -2.93 -31.51
N GLY A 219 15.42 -3.89 -32.29
CA GLY A 219 16.05 -5.18 -32.53
C GLY A 219 15.98 -6.12 -31.33
N SER A 220 16.80 -7.18 -31.37
CA SER A 220 16.70 -8.30 -30.44
C SER A 220 17.18 -8.00 -29.02
N ALA A 221 17.87 -6.89 -28.78
CA ALA A 221 18.49 -6.53 -27.49
C ALA A 221 18.16 -5.09 -27.04
N GLY A 222 16.98 -4.60 -27.42
CA GLY A 222 16.53 -3.23 -27.10
C GLY A 222 15.32 -3.17 -26.18
N ALA A 223 14.94 -4.27 -25.53
CA ALA A 223 13.82 -4.29 -24.60
C ALA A 223 14.25 -3.84 -23.19
N VAL A 224 13.26 -3.53 -22.36
CA VAL A 224 13.42 -3.22 -20.93
C VAL A 224 12.64 -4.25 -20.13
N ALA A 225 13.25 -4.80 -19.08
CA ALA A 225 12.58 -5.70 -18.15
C ALA A 225 12.51 -5.11 -16.75
N PHE A 226 11.41 -5.41 -16.06
CA PHE A 226 11.15 -5.10 -14.67
C PHE A 226 11.01 -6.42 -13.91
N ASP A 227 11.61 -6.53 -12.73
CA ASP A 227 11.56 -7.74 -11.92
C ASP A 227 11.50 -7.39 -10.44
N THR A 228 10.48 -7.88 -9.73
CA THR A 228 10.34 -7.61 -8.29
C THR A 228 11.27 -8.45 -7.42
N GLY A 229 11.86 -9.50 -7.99
CA GLY A 229 12.38 -10.61 -7.19
C GLY A 229 11.26 -11.29 -6.38
N LEU A 230 11.65 -12.04 -5.34
CA LEU A 230 10.71 -12.78 -4.48
C LEU A 230 10.21 -11.90 -3.33
N LEU A 231 8.98 -11.38 -3.47
CA LEU A 231 8.26 -10.60 -2.48
C LEU A 231 7.60 -11.52 -1.44
N ASP A 232 8.02 -11.41 -0.17
CA ASP A 232 7.32 -12.03 0.97
C ASP A 232 5.91 -11.41 1.20
N SER A 233 4.90 -12.27 1.31
CA SER A 233 3.50 -11.85 1.43
C SER A 233 3.18 -11.06 2.70
N HIS A 234 3.96 -11.22 3.76
CA HIS A 234 3.76 -10.50 5.01
C HIS A 234 4.55 -9.20 5.02
N ASN A 235 5.87 -9.30 4.80
CA ASN A 235 6.77 -8.14 4.94
C ASN A 235 6.56 -7.10 3.83
N HIS A 236 6.20 -7.52 2.61
CA HIS A 236 6.03 -6.60 1.48
C HIS A 236 4.56 -6.33 1.16
N LEU A 237 3.70 -7.36 1.22
CA LEU A 237 2.29 -7.24 0.81
C LEU A 237 1.31 -7.06 1.99
N GLY A 238 1.79 -7.12 3.24
CA GLY A 238 0.98 -6.81 4.43
C GLY A 238 -0.01 -7.88 4.84
N ILE A 239 0.12 -9.10 4.33
CA ILE A 239 -0.72 -10.22 4.76
C ILE A 239 -0.20 -10.71 6.13
N ASN A 240 -0.89 -10.28 7.19
CA ASN A 240 -0.54 -10.61 8.58
C ASN A 240 -0.71 -12.12 8.86
N ALA A 241 0.36 -12.90 8.63
CA ALA A 241 0.37 -14.36 8.70
C ALA A 241 1.66 -14.88 9.40
N PRO A 242 1.58 -16.00 10.14
CA PRO A 242 2.76 -16.63 10.72
C PRO A 242 3.67 -17.18 9.62
N ALA A 243 4.98 -17.33 9.88
CA ALA A 243 5.97 -17.72 8.88
C ALA A 243 5.62 -18.97 8.05
N LYS A 244 4.92 -19.94 8.66
CA LYS A 244 4.49 -21.17 7.97
C LYS A 244 3.34 -20.99 6.98
N GLU A 245 2.64 -19.86 7.01
CA GLU A 245 1.47 -19.55 6.17
C GLU A 245 1.78 -18.45 5.15
N ARG A 246 3.03 -17.98 5.11
CA ARG A 246 3.52 -16.98 4.16
C ARG A 246 3.90 -17.61 2.84
N ILE A 247 3.85 -16.83 1.79
CA ILE A 247 4.33 -17.20 0.46
C ILE A 247 5.32 -16.15 -0.03
N GLN A 248 6.00 -16.48 -1.12
CA GLN A 248 6.74 -15.51 -1.92
C GLN A 248 6.10 -15.39 -3.30
N TYR A 249 6.07 -14.16 -3.82
CA TYR A 249 5.50 -13.83 -5.13
C TYR A 249 6.51 -13.05 -5.95
N ARG A 250 6.60 -13.33 -7.25
CA ARG A 250 7.44 -12.59 -8.20
C ARG A 250 6.62 -12.19 -9.41
N TRP A 251 6.73 -10.92 -9.78
CA TRP A 251 6.25 -10.39 -11.04
C TRP A 251 7.45 -9.97 -11.89
N ARG A 252 7.40 -10.33 -13.17
CA ARG A 252 8.38 -9.90 -14.17
C ARG A 252 7.67 -9.44 -15.42
N SER A 253 8.02 -8.26 -15.91
CA SER A 253 7.50 -7.73 -17.17
C SER A 253 8.64 -7.40 -18.12
N THR A 254 8.49 -7.72 -19.41
CA THR A 254 9.46 -7.31 -20.45
C THR A 254 8.74 -6.56 -21.55
N CYS A 255 9.13 -5.29 -21.75
CA CYS A 255 8.49 -4.37 -22.68
C CYS A 255 9.43 -3.97 -23.81
N SER A 256 8.88 -3.85 -25.02
CA SER A 256 9.59 -3.33 -26.19
C SER A 256 8.66 -2.52 -27.10
N PRO A 257 9.11 -1.38 -27.64
CA PRO A 257 8.38 -0.71 -28.71
C PRO A 257 8.35 -1.60 -29.96
N LEU A 258 7.18 -1.70 -30.58
CA LEU A 258 6.97 -2.56 -31.74
C LEU A 258 7.30 -1.85 -33.07
N ASN A 259 7.86 -2.62 -33.99
CA ASN A 259 7.90 -2.28 -35.40
C ASN A 259 6.64 -2.81 -36.10
N VAL A 260 5.78 -1.89 -36.50
CA VAL A 260 4.49 -2.20 -37.17
C VAL A 260 4.54 -1.95 -38.68
N THR A 261 5.75 -1.83 -39.26
CA THR A 261 5.91 -1.62 -40.70
C THR A 261 5.26 -2.77 -41.48
N GLY A 262 4.49 -2.43 -42.51
CA GLY A 262 3.71 -3.38 -43.31
C GLY A 262 2.44 -3.91 -42.63
N ARG A 263 2.12 -3.45 -41.42
CA ARG A 263 0.93 -3.86 -40.64
C ARG A 263 -0.06 -2.73 -40.39
N VAL A 264 0.17 -1.58 -41.02
CA VAL A 264 -0.69 -0.40 -40.91
C VAL A 264 -1.34 -0.14 -42.26
N ARG A 265 -2.66 -0.06 -42.29
CA ARG A 265 -3.46 0.33 -43.46
C ARG A 265 -4.02 1.73 -43.24
N VAL A 266 -3.73 2.63 -44.18
CA VAL A 266 -4.30 3.98 -44.17
C VAL A 266 -5.63 3.94 -44.91
N VAL A 267 -6.68 4.51 -44.29
CA VAL A 267 -8.02 4.58 -44.86
C VAL A 267 -8.48 6.03 -44.92
N TYR A 268 -8.94 6.46 -46.09
CA TYR A 268 -9.47 7.79 -46.38
C TYR A 268 -10.95 7.69 -46.74
N ASN A 269 -11.68 8.82 -46.67
CA ASN A 269 -13.06 8.93 -47.16
C ASN A 269 -13.98 7.83 -46.61
N THR A 270 -13.95 7.65 -45.30
CA THR A 270 -14.70 6.60 -44.59
C THR A 270 -15.51 7.19 -43.45
N GLU A 271 -16.55 6.48 -43.04
CA GLU A 271 -17.30 6.76 -41.83
C GLU A 271 -16.74 5.92 -40.67
N PHE A 272 -16.52 6.55 -39.51
CA PHE A 272 -16.09 5.88 -38.29
C PHE A 272 -16.75 6.54 -37.08
N ASP A 273 -17.37 5.73 -36.22
CA ASP A 273 -18.19 6.19 -35.08
C ASP A 273 -19.27 7.23 -35.45
N GLY A 274 -19.87 7.09 -36.65
CA GLY A 274 -20.91 8.00 -37.15
C GLY A 274 -20.39 9.34 -37.66
N ILE A 275 -19.07 9.50 -37.80
CA ILE A 275 -18.41 10.71 -38.30
C ILE A 275 -17.73 10.40 -39.63
N TYR A 276 -18.02 11.21 -40.65
CA TYR A 276 -17.34 11.13 -41.94
C TYR A 276 -15.96 11.77 -41.86
N ILE A 277 -14.94 11.00 -42.24
CA ILE A 277 -13.53 11.40 -42.24
C ILE A 277 -13.19 11.84 -43.66
N SER A 278 -12.95 13.16 -43.84
CA SER A 278 -12.62 13.79 -45.12
C SER A 278 -11.16 13.55 -45.54
N GLU A 279 -10.74 14.04 -46.71
CA GLU A 279 -9.39 13.81 -47.25
C GLU A 279 -8.24 14.37 -46.41
N ASP A 280 -8.50 15.38 -45.58
CA ASP A 280 -7.49 16.01 -44.71
C ASP A 280 -7.25 15.24 -43.39
N GLU A 281 -8.09 14.23 -43.13
CA GLU A 281 -8.00 13.31 -42.02
C GLU A 281 -7.91 11.87 -42.53
N TYR A 282 -7.32 10.97 -41.76
CA TYR A 282 -7.28 9.56 -42.14
C TYR A 282 -7.27 8.65 -40.92
N LEU A 283 -7.75 7.43 -41.14
CA LEU A 283 -7.64 6.36 -40.18
C LEU A 283 -6.40 5.51 -40.45
N LEU A 284 -5.77 5.10 -39.37
CA LEU A 284 -4.69 4.14 -39.33
C LEU A 284 -5.22 2.89 -38.68
N GLU A 285 -5.50 1.88 -39.49
CA GLU A 285 -5.87 0.55 -39.01
C GLU A 285 -4.60 -0.27 -38.80
N VAL A 286 -4.37 -0.72 -37.57
CA VAL A 286 -3.18 -1.49 -37.20
C VAL A 286 -3.57 -2.94 -37.01
N ASN A 287 -2.96 -3.84 -37.78
CA ASN A 287 -3.22 -5.28 -37.72
C ASN A 287 -2.11 -6.01 -36.96
N LEU A 288 -2.38 -6.34 -35.69
CA LEU A 288 -1.52 -7.13 -34.82
C LEU A 288 -2.23 -8.38 -34.27
N GLY A 289 -3.41 -8.70 -34.80
CA GLY A 289 -4.25 -9.78 -34.30
C GLY A 289 -5.73 -9.48 -34.46
N ALA A 290 -6.55 -10.51 -34.23
CA ALA A 290 -8.00 -10.47 -34.44
C ALA A 290 -8.75 -10.37 -33.11
N TRP A 291 -9.88 -9.67 -33.12
CA TRP A 291 -10.80 -9.59 -31.99
C TRP A 291 -11.71 -10.81 -31.93
N ALA A 292 -11.89 -11.36 -30.73
CA ALA A 292 -12.87 -12.40 -30.48
C ALA A 292 -14.29 -11.84 -30.68
N ASN A 293 -15.09 -12.54 -31.47
CA ASN A 293 -16.50 -12.21 -31.75
C ASN A 293 -16.74 -10.91 -32.56
N MET A 294 -15.70 -10.36 -33.22
CA MET A 294 -15.86 -9.27 -34.18
C MET A 294 -15.35 -9.71 -35.55
N ASN A 295 -16.07 -9.36 -36.62
CA ASN A 295 -15.60 -9.53 -38.01
C ASN A 295 -14.60 -8.42 -38.40
N GLN A 296 -13.70 -8.06 -37.50
CA GLN A 296 -12.68 -7.03 -37.71
C GLN A 296 -11.30 -7.69 -37.83
N THR A 297 -10.49 -7.20 -38.77
CA THR A 297 -9.15 -7.72 -39.07
C THR A 297 -8.03 -6.85 -38.50
N TYR A 298 -8.37 -5.73 -37.86
CA TYR A 298 -7.43 -4.83 -37.21
C TYR A 298 -7.53 -4.95 -35.69
N THR A 299 -6.42 -4.67 -35.01
CA THR A 299 -6.30 -4.62 -33.56
C THR A 299 -6.66 -3.23 -33.04
N PHE A 300 -6.11 -2.18 -33.65
CA PHE A 300 -6.38 -0.79 -33.30
C PHE A 300 -6.84 0.01 -34.52
N ILE A 301 -7.63 1.04 -34.26
CA ILE A 301 -7.87 2.16 -35.17
C ILE A 301 -7.37 3.41 -34.48
N HIS A 302 -6.55 4.19 -35.18
CA HIS A 302 -6.15 5.52 -34.73
C HIS A 302 -6.58 6.54 -35.79
N ARG A 303 -7.31 7.58 -35.38
CA ARG A 303 -7.70 8.69 -36.26
C ARG A 303 -6.69 9.80 -36.10
N LYS A 304 -6.02 10.17 -37.19
CA LYS A 304 -5.14 11.33 -37.19
C LYS A 304 -5.97 12.62 -37.20
N LYS A 305 -5.54 13.63 -36.43
CA LYS A 305 -6.18 14.95 -36.30
C LYS A 305 -7.65 14.83 -35.89
N LEU A 306 -7.92 14.31 -34.70
CA LEU A 306 -9.23 14.55 -34.11
C LEU A 306 -9.31 16.05 -33.84
N LEU A 307 -10.14 16.77 -34.59
CA LEU A 307 -10.42 18.19 -34.35
C LEU A 307 -10.66 18.40 -32.84
N GLU A 308 -9.94 19.37 -32.25
CA GLU A 308 -10.12 19.85 -30.88
C GLU A 308 -9.58 18.97 -29.72
N ILE A 309 -8.77 17.92 -29.95
CA ILE A 309 -8.06 17.23 -28.86
C ILE A 309 -6.56 17.54 -28.88
N SER A 310 -6.12 18.36 -27.93
CA SER A 310 -4.71 18.49 -27.55
C SER A 310 -4.32 17.36 -26.58
N GLY A 311 -3.17 16.72 -26.82
CA GLY A 311 -2.59 15.69 -25.94
C GLY A 311 -2.65 14.27 -26.47
N TYR A 312 -1.98 13.36 -25.77
CA TYR A 312 -1.78 11.98 -26.22
C TYR A 312 -3.09 11.16 -26.24
N ASP A 313 -3.18 10.21 -27.16
CA ASP A 313 -4.22 9.17 -27.19
C ASP A 313 -3.66 7.85 -26.65
N PHE A 314 -4.48 7.10 -25.91
CA PHE A 314 -4.10 5.82 -25.31
C PHE A 314 -5.14 4.76 -25.61
N ARG A 315 -4.70 3.64 -26.16
CA ARG A 315 -5.53 2.44 -26.34
C ARG A 315 -4.76 1.21 -25.91
N THR A 316 -5.42 0.33 -25.18
CA THR A 316 -4.80 -0.89 -24.67
C THR A 316 -5.60 -2.11 -25.07
N ILE A 317 -4.89 -3.24 -25.17
CA ILE A 317 -5.49 -4.55 -25.36
C ILE A 317 -4.56 -5.62 -24.83
N SER A 318 -5.10 -6.66 -24.21
CA SER A 318 -4.31 -7.80 -23.73
C SER A 318 -4.79 -9.13 -24.29
N SER A 319 -3.86 -10.09 -24.31
CA SER A 319 -4.14 -11.50 -24.48
C SER A 319 -3.57 -12.25 -23.27
N LEU A 320 -4.45 -12.92 -22.55
CA LEU A 320 -4.09 -13.73 -21.39
C LEU A 320 -3.77 -15.16 -21.83
N ASN A 321 -2.65 -15.68 -21.35
CA ASN A 321 -2.26 -17.06 -21.51
C ASN A 321 -3.17 -18.01 -20.69
N GLY A 322 -3.24 -19.28 -21.06
CA GLY A 322 -3.95 -20.33 -20.31
C GLY A 322 -5.47 -20.43 -20.56
N ILE A 323 -6.19 -19.35 -20.92
CA ILE A 323 -7.63 -19.41 -21.21
C ILE A 323 -8.02 -18.59 -22.46
N PRO A 324 -8.00 -19.18 -23.67
CA PRO A 324 -8.34 -18.49 -24.92
C PRO A 324 -9.74 -17.87 -24.95
N LYS A 325 -10.69 -18.40 -24.15
CA LYS A 325 -12.08 -17.91 -24.10
C LYS A 325 -12.25 -16.59 -23.33
N LYS A 326 -11.27 -16.18 -22.53
CA LYS A 326 -11.29 -14.90 -21.80
C LYS A 326 -10.60 -13.78 -22.57
N SER A 327 -9.62 -14.11 -23.41
CA SER A 327 -8.91 -13.13 -24.24
C SER A 327 -9.82 -12.60 -25.35
N LYS A 328 -10.10 -11.29 -25.32
CA LYS A 328 -10.89 -10.63 -26.38
C LYS A 328 -10.09 -10.41 -27.67
N TRP A 329 -8.80 -10.68 -27.65
CA TRP A 329 -7.89 -10.50 -28.78
C TRP A 329 -6.87 -11.63 -28.85
N THR A 330 -6.63 -12.08 -30.07
CA THR A 330 -5.65 -13.12 -30.40
C THR A 330 -4.50 -12.47 -31.18
N PRO A 331 -3.28 -12.42 -30.62
CA PRO A 331 -2.11 -11.86 -31.29
C PRO A 331 -1.75 -12.62 -32.56
N ILE A 332 -1.08 -11.95 -33.50
CA ILE A 332 -0.41 -12.60 -34.63
C ILE A 332 0.74 -13.51 -34.17
N ASP A 333 1.14 -14.41 -35.07
CA ASP A 333 2.38 -15.18 -34.93
C ASP A 333 3.58 -14.25 -34.68
N GLY A 334 4.48 -14.68 -33.81
CA GLY A 334 5.65 -13.91 -33.37
C GLY A 334 5.37 -12.87 -32.28
N LEU A 335 4.11 -12.49 -32.07
CA LEU A 335 3.68 -11.64 -30.95
C LEU A 335 3.08 -12.46 -29.80
N ALA A 336 2.40 -13.56 -30.13
CA ALA A 336 1.85 -14.50 -29.15
C ALA A 336 2.96 -15.18 -28.34
N GLN A 337 2.75 -15.29 -27.02
CA GLN A 337 3.64 -15.97 -26.09
C GLN A 337 2.91 -17.14 -25.42
N ALA A 338 3.63 -18.23 -25.18
CA ALA A 338 3.09 -19.43 -24.55
C ALA A 338 3.31 -19.48 -23.03
N ASP A 339 4.18 -18.61 -22.52
CA ASP A 339 4.61 -18.55 -21.12
C ASP A 339 4.43 -17.15 -20.49
N ALA A 340 3.63 -16.29 -21.10
CA ALA A 340 3.38 -14.92 -20.63
C ALA A 340 2.07 -14.36 -21.18
N ASP A 341 1.48 -13.43 -20.44
CA ASP A 341 0.41 -12.58 -20.97
C ASP A 341 1.01 -11.46 -21.81
N VAL A 342 0.31 -11.05 -22.88
CA VAL A 342 0.78 -10.00 -23.78
C VAL A 342 -0.15 -8.80 -23.70
N THR A 343 0.37 -7.63 -23.35
CA THR A 343 -0.37 -6.36 -23.37
C THR A 343 0.23 -5.42 -24.41
N LEU A 344 -0.62 -4.84 -25.26
CA LEU A 344 -0.25 -3.76 -26.16
C LEU A 344 -0.79 -2.43 -25.65
N VAL A 345 0.04 -1.40 -25.78
CA VAL A 345 -0.30 0.00 -25.47
C VAL A 345 -0.01 0.83 -26.71
N LEU A 346 -1.04 1.30 -27.38
CA LEU A 346 -0.94 2.29 -28.45
C LEU A 346 -0.94 3.68 -27.82
N ILE A 347 0.07 4.47 -28.19
CA ILE A 347 0.28 5.86 -27.80
C ILE A 347 0.20 6.71 -29.05
N GLY A 348 -0.91 7.43 -29.22
CA GLY A 348 -1.09 8.42 -30.30
C GLY A 348 -0.51 9.76 -29.89
N THR A 349 0.23 10.42 -30.79
CA THR A 349 0.94 11.66 -30.46
C THR A 349 0.13 12.92 -30.71
N ASN A 350 -0.94 12.85 -31.52
CA ASN A 350 -1.93 13.92 -31.75
C ASN A 350 -1.34 15.35 -31.86
N GLU A 351 -0.27 15.51 -32.63
CA GLU A 351 0.39 16.81 -32.82
C GLU A 351 0.94 17.47 -31.53
N VAL A 352 1.20 16.69 -30.46
CA VAL A 352 1.94 17.18 -29.30
C VAL A 352 3.29 17.74 -29.75
N THR A 353 3.57 18.98 -29.34
CA THR A 353 4.81 19.69 -29.65
C THR A 353 5.78 19.66 -28.49
N TYR A 354 7.07 19.62 -28.84
CA TYR A 354 8.18 19.62 -27.91
C TYR A 354 9.01 20.89 -28.07
N THR A 355 9.58 21.37 -26.97
CA THR A 355 10.47 22.53 -26.93
C THR A 355 11.89 22.21 -27.40
N GLU A 356 12.25 20.92 -27.49
CA GLU A 356 13.54 20.42 -27.94
C GLU A 356 13.37 19.10 -28.72
N LYS A 357 14.45 18.65 -29.38
CA LYS A 357 14.46 17.34 -30.06
C LYS A 357 14.35 16.20 -29.05
N VAL A 358 13.51 15.22 -29.34
CA VAL A 358 13.36 13.99 -28.56
C VAL A 358 13.87 12.80 -29.35
N TYR A 359 14.77 12.02 -28.73
CA TYR A 359 15.37 10.81 -29.32
C TYR A 359 14.85 9.51 -28.69
N ASP A 360 13.88 9.62 -27.77
CA ASP A 360 13.19 8.45 -27.23
C ASP A 360 12.46 7.72 -28.37
N PRO A 361 12.61 6.39 -28.54
CA PRO A 361 12.00 5.66 -29.66
C PRO A 361 10.47 5.67 -29.70
N VAL A 362 9.81 5.90 -28.56
CA VAL A 362 8.36 6.02 -28.42
C VAL A 362 7.91 7.46 -28.69
N PHE A 363 8.65 8.44 -28.18
CA PHE A 363 8.30 9.87 -28.30
C PHE A 363 9.13 10.64 -29.33
N GLN A 364 9.76 9.93 -30.28
CA GLN A 364 10.75 10.50 -31.18
C GLN A 364 10.18 11.73 -31.91
N ALA A 365 10.88 12.86 -31.78
CA ALA A 365 10.50 14.15 -32.34
C ALA A 365 11.73 14.88 -32.83
N THR A 366 12.03 14.72 -34.12
CA THR A 366 13.21 15.33 -34.76
C THR A 366 12.83 16.30 -35.87
N GLY A 367 11.61 16.20 -36.41
CA GLY A 367 11.02 17.14 -37.35
C GLY A 367 10.72 18.50 -36.69
N ALA A 368 11.38 19.56 -37.18
CA ALA A 368 11.14 20.92 -36.71
C ALA A 368 10.02 21.59 -37.52
N ARG A 369 9.09 22.25 -36.82
CA ARG A 369 8.07 23.14 -37.38
C ARG A 369 8.28 24.54 -36.80
N THR A 370 8.13 25.56 -37.64
CA THR A 370 8.11 26.95 -37.19
C THR A 370 6.66 27.38 -37.15
N ASP A 371 6.08 27.49 -35.97
CA ASP A 371 4.73 28.01 -35.83
C ASP A 371 4.76 29.53 -35.78
N GLY A 372 3.86 30.15 -36.54
CA GLY A 372 3.64 31.59 -36.55
C GLY A 372 2.48 31.95 -35.64
N GLU A 373 2.77 32.26 -34.38
CA GLU A 373 1.80 32.70 -33.36
C GLU A 373 2.23 34.12 -32.85
N PRO A 374 1.35 34.91 -32.18
CA PRO A 374 1.45 36.38 -32.13
C PRO A 374 2.65 36.94 -31.35
N LEU A 375 3.42 36.07 -30.67
CA LEU A 375 4.64 36.40 -29.92
C LEU A 375 5.93 36.21 -30.74
N GLY A 376 5.84 35.77 -32.00
CA GLY A 376 6.97 35.55 -32.91
C GLY A 376 7.19 34.07 -33.26
N PRO A 377 8.05 33.76 -34.25
CA PRO A 377 8.29 32.39 -34.69
C PRO A 377 9.00 31.59 -33.58
N GLN A 378 8.28 30.64 -32.98
CA GLN A 378 8.87 29.69 -32.04
C GLN A 378 9.17 28.39 -32.78
N LYS A 379 10.40 27.91 -32.65
CA LYS A 379 10.79 26.61 -33.19
C LYS A 379 10.27 25.53 -32.25
N VAL A 380 9.39 24.68 -32.77
CA VAL A 380 8.86 23.52 -32.07
C VAL A 380 9.25 22.24 -32.80
N TRP A 381 9.25 21.13 -32.08
CA TRP A 381 9.51 19.81 -32.63
C TRP A 381 8.23 18.99 -32.56
N LEU A 382 7.88 18.34 -33.66
CA LEU A 382 6.74 17.44 -33.75
C LEU A 382 7.23 16.01 -33.72
N SER A 383 6.37 15.11 -33.24
CA SER A 383 6.66 13.68 -33.34
C SER A 383 6.86 13.27 -34.80
N ASP A 384 7.82 12.38 -35.02
CA ASP A 384 8.15 11.82 -36.34
C ASP A 384 7.07 10.81 -36.81
N TYR A 385 6.12 10.44 -35.93
CA TYR A 385 5.12 9.40 -36.18
C TYR A 385 3.77 9.74 -35.55
N ASP A 386 2.69 9.28 -36.18
CA ASP A 386 1.32 9.52 -35.67
C ASP A 386 1.04 8.75 -34.37
N PHE A 387 1.63 7.56 -34.24
CA PHE A 387 1.53 6.73 -33.03
C PHE A 387 2.73 5.78 -32.87
N ARG A 388 2.82 5.22 -31.67
CA ARG A 388 3.72 4.11 -31.30
C ARG A 388 2.96 3.05 -30.54
N ILE A 389 3.46 1.81 -30.60
CA ILE A 389 2.90 0.70 -29.83
C ILE A 389 4.02 0.12 -28.99
N ILE A 390 3.78 0.01 -27.68
CA ILE A 390 4.62 -0.75 -26.76
C ILE A 390 3.92 -2.08 -26.51
N ALA A 391 4.67 -3.17 -26.58
CA ALA A 391 4.21 -4.49 -26.17
C ALA A 391 4.97 -4.94 -24.94
N CYS A 392 4.24 -5.43 -23.94
CA CYS A 392 4.79 -5.97 -22.70
C CYS A 392 4.35 -7.42 -22.51
N THR A 393 5.25 -8.26 -22.00
CA THR A 393 4.96 -9.62 -21.58
C THR A 393 4.98 -9.70 -20.06
N ASP A 394 3.88 -10.11 -19.42
CA ASP A 394 3.80 -10.29 -17.96
C ASP A 394 3.90 -11.76 -17.56
N GLN A 395 4.76 -12.03 -16.58
CA GLN A 395 4.98 -13.35 -16.01
C GLN A 395 4.92 -13.30 -14.48
N HIS A 396 4.33 -14.34 -13.90
CA HIS A 396 4.08 -14.49 -12.47
C HIS A 396 4.65 -15.81 -11.96
N GLN A 397 5.16 -15.79 -10.73
CA GLN A 397 5.62 -16.97 -10.02
C GLN A 397 5.26 -16.93 -8.55
N TYR A 398 4.82 -18.07 -8.04
CA TYR A 398 4.43 -18.27 -6.66
C TYR A 398 5.32 -19.32 -6.03
N CYS A 399 5.87 -19.02 -4.86
CA CYS A 399 6.86 -19.85 -4.20
C CYS A 399 6.49 -20.13 -2.74
N ASN A 400 6.75 -21.35 -2.30
CA ASN A 400 6.70 -21.72 -0.90
C ASN A 400 8.09 -21.51 -0.27
N PRO A 401 8.25 -20.52 0.65
CA PRO A 401 9.55 -20.24 1.26
C PRO A 401 10.04 -21.36 2.18
N GLN A 402 9.17 -22.26 2.65
CA GLN A 402 9.56 -23.35 3.54
C GLN A 402 10.20 -24.52 2.79
N THR A 403 9.69 -24.82 1.59
CA THR A 403 10.14 -25.95 0.78
C THR A 403 11.06 -25.52 -0.37
N GLY A 404 11.07 -24.22 -0.70
CA GLY A 404 11.78 -23.67 -1.86
C GLY A 404 11.14 -24.05 -3.19
N ARG A 405 9.95 -24.67 -3.18
CA ARG A 405 9.22 -25.04 -4.41
C ARG A 405 8.53 -23.80 -4.98
N CYS A 406 8.58 -23.67 -6.29
CA CYS A 406 7.97 -22.57 -7.02
C CYS A 406 7.23 -23.09 -8.24
N THR A 407 6.20 -22.34 -8.66
CA THR A 407 5.64 -22.51 -10.00
C THR A 407 6.67 -22.11 -11.06
N VAL A 408 6.45 -22.59 -12.29
CA VAL A 408 7.13 -22.00 -13.46
C VAL A 408 6.62 -20.56 -13.63
N MET A 409 7.49 -19.65 -14.10
CA MET A 409 7.07 -18.32 -14.50
C MET A 409 6.10 -18.45 -15.68
N ASN A 410 4.88 -17.94 -15.54
CA ASN A 410 3.87 -18.04 -16.59
C ASN A 410 2.88 -16.86 -16.56
N GLY A 411 1.92 -16.81 -17.48
CA GLY A 411 0.88 -15.79 -17.51
C GLY A 411 -0.02 -15.81 -16.27
N THR A 412 -0.86 -14.78 -16.14
CA THR A 412 -1.57 -14.50 -14.88
C THR A 412 -2.62 -15.55 -14.53
N LEU A 413 -3.19 -16.24 -15.52
CA LEU A 413 -4.26 -17.23 -15.32
C LEU A 413 -3.75 -18.69 -15.20
N ASP A 414 -2.44 -18.88 -15.15
CA ASP A 414 -1.84 -20.20 -15.02
C ASP A 414 -1.82 -20.72 -13.57
N GLU A 415 -1.37 -21.97 -13.41
CA GLU A 415 -1.34 -22.69 -12.13
C GLU A 415 -0.53 -21.95 -11.04
N PHE A 416 -1.19 -21.51 -9.97
CA PHE A 416 -0.55 -20.92 -8.80
C PHE A 416 -0.40 -21.89 -7.61
N ALA A 417 -1.18 -22.98 -7.60
CA ALA A 417 -1.44 -23.74 -6.38
C ALA A 417 -0.45 -24.90 -6.13
N SER A 418 0.23 -25.39 -7.17
CA SER A 418 1.12 -26.55 -7.09
C SER A 418 2.16 -26.53 -5.95
N PRO A 419 2.81 -25.40 -5.58
CA PRO A 419 3.77 -25.40 -4.47
C PRO A 419 3.14 -25.52 -3.08
N PHE A 420 1.83 -25.37 -2.97
CA PHE A 420 1.11 -25.25 -1.69
C PHE A 420 0.16 -26.44 -1.42
N ILE A 421 -0.28 -27.14 -2.46
CA ILE A 421 -1.19 -28.30 -2.32
C ILE A 421 -0.48 -29.49 -1.67
N GLU A 422 0.75 -29.78 -2.09
CA GLU A 422 1.47 -30.98 -1.64
C GLU A 422 1.83 -30.94 -0.15
N ASP A 423 1.99 -29.74 0.41
CA ASP A 423 2.30 -29.53 1.83
C ASP A 423 1.06 -29.56 2.73
N GLY A 424 -0.15 -29.56 2.16
CA GLY A 424 -1.42 -29.63 2.90
C GLY A 424 -1.74 -28.40 3.75
N ASN A 425 -1.03 -27.29 3.58
CA ASN A 425 -1.24 -26.06 4.33
C ASN A 425 -2.31 -25.18 3.67
N MET A 426 -3.57 -25.41 4.04
CA MET A 426 -4.72 -24.67 3.50
C MET A 426 -4.65 -23.16 3.73
N ALA A 427 -4.03 -22.70 4.83
CA ALA A 427 -3.88 -21.27 5.10
C ALA A 427 -2.85 -20.63 4.15
N GLN A 428 -1.75 -21.32 3.88
CA GLN A 428 -0.76 -20.89 2.89
C GLN A 428 -1.35 -20.86 1.47
N LEU A 429 -2.14 -21.88 1.10
CA LEU A 429 -2.87 -21.90 -0.17
C LEU A 429 -3.88 -20.75 -0.27
N ALA A 430 -4.58 -20.40 0.82
CA ALA A 430 -5.49 -19.27 0.85
C ALA A 430 -4.75 -17.93 0.67
N THR A 431 -3.54 -17.77 1.26
CA THR A 431 -2.66 -16.62 1.01
C THR A 431 -2.29 -16.54 -0.46
N ALA A 432 -1.91 -17.66 -1.08
CA ALA A 432 -1.59 -17.73 -2.50
C ALA A 432 -2.78 -17.35 -3.39
N ALA A 433 -3.97 -17.88 -3.10
CA ALA A 433 -5.18 -17.55 -3.84
C ALA A 433 -5.52 -16.05 -3.78
N ARG A 434 -5.27 -15.39 -2.65
CA ARG A 434 -5.46 -13.93 -2.51
C ARG A 434 -4.50 -13.16 -3.42
N VAL A 435 -3.21 -13.45 -3.37
CA VAL A 435 -2.21 -12.77 -4.22
C VAL A 435 -2.49 -13.05 -5.69
N TYR A 436 -2.82 -14.29 -6.04
CA TYR A 436 -3.19 -14.69 -7.40
C TYR A 436 -4.39 -13.91 -7.94
N HIS A 437 -5.46 -13.81 -7.16
CA HIS A 437 -6.67 -13.10 -7.61
C HIS A 437 -6.41 -11.61 -7.82
N ASN A 438 -5.71 -10.96 -6.89
CA ASN A 438 -5.35 -9.55 -7.03
C ASN A 438 -4.40 -9.32 -8.22
N GLY A 439 -3.48 -10.25 -8.49
CA GLY A 439 -2.63 -10.22 -9.69
C GLY A 439 -3.44 -10.32 -10.98
N ALA A 440 -4.43 -11.21 -11.03
CA ALA A 440 -5.33 -11.40 -12.17
C ALA A 440 -6.19 -10.19 -12.50
N ASP A 441 -6.57 -9.42 -11.48
CA ASP A 441 -7.38 -8.20 -11.67
C ASP A 441 -6.52 -6.99 -12.05
N ASN A 442 -5.21 -7.01 -11.74
CA ASN A 442 -4.29 -5.87 -11.90
C ASN A 442 -3.22 -6.08 -12.97
N ILE A 443 -3.60 -6.59 -14.16
CA ILE A 443 -2.72 -6.63 -15.33
C ILE A 443 -2.42 -5.21 -15.87
N ILE A 444 -1.36 -5.06 -16.67
CA ILE A 444 -0.98 -3.75 -17.24
C ILE A 444 -2.16 -3.09 -17.98
N GLU A 445 -2.96 -3.84 -18.74
CA GLU A 445 -4.10 -3.29 -19.47
C GLU A 445 -5.11 -2.60 -18.54
N ALA A 446 -5.50 -3.25 -17.44
CA ALA A 446 -6.51 -2.74 -16.50
C ALA A 446 -6.04 -1.42 -15.86
N ASN A 447 -4.78 -1.39 -15.41
CA ASN A 447 -4.18 -0.21 -14.78
C ASN A 447 -4.04 1.00 -15.74
N ILE A 448 -3.89 0.77 -17.05
CA ILE A 448 -3.76 1.85 -18.03
C ILE A 448 -5.13 2.27 -18.57
N ARG A 449 -6.01 1.31 -18.88
CA ARG A 449 -7.29 1.54 -19.55
C ARG A 449 -8.16 2.54 -18.79
N SER A 450 -8.24 2.40 -17.47
CA SER A 450 -9.07 3.27 -16.63
C SER A 450 -8.54 4.71 -16.52
N LEU A 451 -7.22 4.92 -16.55
CA LEU A 451 -6.61 6.25 -16.55
C LEU A 451 -6.61 6.89 -17.95
N GLY A 452 -6.65 6.09 -19.01
CA GLY A 452 -6.50 6.55 -20.39
C GLY A 452 -5.20 7.33 -20.58
N LYS A 453 -5.28 8.52 -21.18
CA LYS A 453 -4.10 9.39 -21.40
C LYS A 453 -3.39 9.84 -20.12
N ASN A 454 -4.09 9.85 -18.99
CA ASN A 454 -3.52 10.24 -17.70
C ASN A 454 -2.58 9.17 -17.11
N ALA A 455 -2.53 7.97 -17.70
CA ALA A 455 -1.52 6.97 -17.35
C ALA A 455 -0.09 7.45 -17.69
N LEU A 456 0.04 8.34 -18.68
CA LEU A 456 1.32 8.85 -19.14
C LEU A 456 1.75 10.08 -18.33
N ILE A 457 2.92 10.02 -17.70
CA ILE A 457 3.51 11.17 -17.02
C ILE A 457 3.66 12.37 -17.98
N ALA A 458 4.06 12.14 -19.23
CA ALA A 458 4.20 13.22 -20.22
C ALA A 458 2.88 13.98 -20.49
N GLN A 459 1.70 13.36 -20.25
CA GLN A 459 0.41 14.04 -20.42
C GLN A 459 0.21 15.18 -19.41
N SER A 460 0.80 15.10 -18.21
CA SER A 460 0.69 16.17 -17.21
C SER A 460 1.44 17.45 -17.59
N TYR A 461 2.28 17.40 -18.62
CA TYR A 461 3.03 18.55 -19.15
C TYR A 461 2.36 19.20 -20.38
N VAL A 462 1.29 18.59 -20.90
CA VAL A 462 0.53 19.17 -22.02
C VAL A 462 -0.50 20.16 -21.43
N PRO A 463 -0.51 21.44 -21.86
CA PRO A 463 -1.52 22.39 -21.42
C PRO A 463 -2.93 21.93 -21.81
N GLU A 464 -3.90 22.08 -20.90
CA GLU A 464 -5.32 21.79 -21.15
C GLU A 464 -5.92 22.67 -22.26
#